data_AF-A0A7Y2JVP4-F1
#
_entry.id   AF-A0A7Y2JVP4-F1
#
_cell.length_a   1.000
_cell.length_b   1.000
_cell.length_c   1.000
_cell.angle_alpha   90.00
_cell.angle_beta   90.00
_cell.angle_gamma   90.00
#
_symmetry.space_group_name_H-M   'P 1'
#
loop_
_entity.id
_entity.type
_entity.pdbx_description
1 polymer ?
#
loop_
_entity_poly.entity_id
_entity_poly.type
_entity_poly.pdbx_seq_one_letter_code
_entity_poly.pdbx_strand_id
1 'polypeptide(L)'
;MKHTHVLAAAMLFIPATTLPGQSSPAARQVLEDIQFLAADRLGGRMTGSPGADTAAAYLARRLEQAGLQAPPAGWMQSFQVAEDAPMASHAGVGGVTGMNVIGVLPGRDPDLRSETVIVGAHYDHLGLGGAGALDPNNTGYVHN
;
A
#
# COMPACT_ATOMS: atom_id res chain seq x y z
N MET A 1 -49.59 51.65 17.18
CA MET A 1 -49.57 50.34 16.48
C MET A 1 -48.16 50.11 15.95
N LYS A 2 -47.42 49.15 16.50
CA LYS A 2 -46.12 48.68 15.96
C LYS A 2 -46.15 47.16 16.04
N HIS A 3 -46.29 46.50 14.89
CA HIS A 3 -46.24 45.05 14.80
C HIS A 3 -44.79 44.61 14.67
N THR A 4 -44.27 43.95 15.71
CA THR A 4 -42.96 43.30 15.67
C THR A 4 -43.14 41.90 15.11
N HIS A 5 -42.61 41.63 13.92
CA HIS A 5 -42.53 40.28 13.36
C HIS A 5 -41.23 39.61 13.84
N VAL A 6 -41.36 38.52 14.59
CA VAL A 6 -40.24 37.65 14.92
C VAL A 6 -40.10 36.62 13.81
N LEU A 7 -39.03 36.74 13.01
CA LEU A 7 -38.63 35.73 12.03
C LEU A 7 -37.95 34.58 12.78
N ALA A 8 -38.64 33.45 12.93
CA ALA A 8 -38.04 32.21 13.38
C ALA A 8 -37.28 31.58 12.21
N ALA A 9 -35.95 31.63 12.25
CA ALA A 9 -35.12 30.89 11.32
C ALA A 9 -35.15 29.40 11.72
N ALA A 10 -35.86 28.58 10.95
CA ALA A 10 -35.77 27.13 11.07
C ALA A 10 -34.39 26.68 10.56
N MET A 11 -33.48 26.36 11.48
CA MET A 11 -32.25 25.64 11.13
C MET A 11 -32.62 24.22 10.71
N LEU A 12 -32.58 23.97 9.41
CA LEU A 12 -32.72 22.62 8.85
C LEU A 12 -31.45 21.84 9.20
N PHE A 13 -31.53 20.92 10.15
CA PHE A 13 -30.48 19.93 10.39
C PHE A 13 -30.47 18.97 9.21
N ILE A 14 -29.55 19.17 8.26
CA ILE A 14 -29.27 18.17 7.23
C ILE A 14 -28.45 17.08 7.93
N PRO A 15 -28.97 15.85 8.11
CA PRO A 15 -28.12 14.77 8.60
C PRO A 15 -27.02 14.58 7.57
N ALA A 16 -25.76 14.55 8.02
CA ALA A 16 -24.64 14.19 7.18
C ALA A 16 -24.82 12.72 6.78
N THR A 17 -25.46 12.50 5.63
CA THR A 17 -25.58 11.17 5.04
C THR A 17 -24.17 10.73 4.68
N THR A 18 -23.61 9.79 5.43
CA THR A 18 -22.34 9.14 5.08
C THR A 18 -22.46 8.60 3.67
N LEU A 19 -21.64 9.12 2.75
CA LEU A 19 -21.59 8.65 1.38
C LEU A 19 -21.25 7.15 1.40
N PRO A 20 -22.02 6.29 0.70
CA PRO A 20 -21.84 4.83 0.74
C PRO A 20 -20.46 4.35 0.25
N GLY A 21 -19.63 5.24 -0.31
CA GLY A 21 -18.27 4.94 -0.77
C GLY A 21 -17.22 4.82 0.34
N GLN A 22 -17.37 5.50 1.48
CA GLN A 22 -16.36 5.45 2.56
C GLN A 22 -16.46 4.20 3.46
N SER A 23 -17.53 3.41 3.34
CA SER A 23 -17.85 2.31 4.26
C SER A 23 -18.03 0.95 3.58
N SER A 24 -17.66 0.81 2.30
CA SER A 24 -17.76 -0.48 1.60
C SER A 24 -16.81 -1.54 2.19
N PRO A 25 -17.13 -2.85 2.06
CA PRO A 25 -16.20 -3.91 2.46
C PRO A 25 -14.82 -3.78 1.81
N ALA A 26 -14.76 -3.34 0.54
CA ALA A 26 -13.51 -3.10 -0.16
C ALA A 26 -12.71 -1.94 0.45
N ALA A 27 -13.36 -0.82 0.78
CA ALA A 27 -12.69 0.31 1.43
C ALA A 27 -12.14 -0.07 2.82
N ARG A 28 -12.89 -0.86 3.59
CA ARG A 28 -12.42 -1.40 4.88
C ARG A 28 -11.22 -2.32 4.72
N GLN A 29 -11.27 -3.23 3.75
CA GLN A 29 -10.16 -4.13 3.47
C GLN A 29 -8.89 -3.37 3.04
N VAL A 30 -9.03 -2.35 2.19
CA VAL A 30 -7.90 -1.49 1.80
C VAL A 30 -7.30 -0.78 3.02
N LEU A 31 -8.14 -0.26 3.92
CA LEU A 31 -7.66 0.35 5.16
C LEU A 31 -6.94 -0.66 6.07
N GLU A 32 -7.46 -1.88 6.20
CA GLU A 32 -6.81 -2.97 6.96
C GLU A 32 -5.46 -3.35 6.35
N ASP A 33 -5.37 -3.42 5.02
CA ASP A 33 -4.13 -3.69 4.28
C ASP A 33 -3.10 -2.58 4.53
N ILE A 34 -3.51 -1.30 4.45
CA ILE A 34 -2.65 -0.16 4.76
C ILE A 34 -2.18 -0.21 6.23
N GLN A 35 -3.09 -0.45 7.18
CA GLN A 35 -2.76 -0.54 8.60
C GLN A 35 -1.81 -1.69 8.90
N PHE A 36 -1.96 -2.83 8.23
CA PHE A 36 -1.03 -3.94 8.38
C PHE A 36 0.35 -3.58 7.85
N LEU A 37 0.41 -3.06 6.62
CA LEU A 37 1.67 -2.76 5.93
C LEU A 37 2.43 -1.64 6.61
N ALA A 38 1.75 -0.63 7.13
CA ALA A 38 2.31 0.53 7.83
C ALA A 38 2.48 0.31 9.34
N ALA A 39 2.35 -0.91 9.86
CA ALA A 39 2.52 -1.15 11.29
C ALA A 39 4.00 -1.17 11.68
N ASP A 40 4.34 -0.58 12.83
CA ASP A 40 5.71 -0.53 13.37
C ASP A 40 6.41 -1.90 13.44
N ARG A 41 5.65 -2.97 13.68
CA ARG A 41 6.17 -4.35 13.71
C ARG A 41 6.79 -4.81 12.39
N LEU A 42 6.47 -4.15 11.26
CA LEU A 42 7.10 -4.39 9.94
C LEU A 42 8.37 -3.56 9.77
N GLY A 43 8.78 -2.77 10.75
CA GLY A 43 10.09 -2.10 10.79
C GLY A 43 10.39 -1.21 9.59
N GLY A 44 9.35 -0.65 8.96
CA GLY A 44 9.50 0.25 7.80
C GLY A 44 9.94 -0.45 6.52
N ARG A 45 9.87 -1.78 6.44
CA ARG A 45 9.93 -2.56 5.19
C ARG A 45 11.13 -2.22 4.27
N MET A 46 12.30 -1.95 4.86
CA MET A 46 13.53 -1.78 4.07
C MET A 46 13.77 -3.03 3.22
N THR A 47 14.14 -2.85 1.95
CA THR A 47 14.47 -3.95 1.04
C THR A 47 15.50 -4.89 1.67
N GLY A 48 15.21 -6.19 1.65
CA GLY A 48 16.05 -7.23 2.28
C GLY A 48 15.87 -7.38 3.80
N SER A 49 14.96 -6.62 4.43
CA SER A 49 14.65 -6.76 5.86
C SER A 49 13.58 -7.84 6.13
N PRO A 50 13.53 -8.42 7.34
CA PRO A 50 12.44 -9.33 7.74
C PRO A 50 11.05 -8.71 7.63
N GLY A 51 10.96 -7.39 7.78
CA GLY A 51 9.72 -6.62 7.60
C GLY A 51 9.25 -6.61 6.15
N ALA A 52 10.17 -6.46 5.20
CA ALA A 52 9.87 -6.57 3.78
C ALA A 52 9.46 -8.01 3.40
N ASP A 53 10.13 -9.03 3.93
CA ASP A 53 9.75 -10.44 3.72
C ASP A 53 8.33 -10.73 4.23
N THR A 54 8.01 -10.22 5.42
CA THR A 54 6.67 -10.34 6.01
C THR A 54 5.62 -9.62 5.16
N ALA A 55 5.93 -8.42 4.66
CA ALA A 55 5.05 -7.67 3.77
C ALA A 55 4.82 -8.41 2.45
N ALA A 56 5.86 -8.98 1.85
CA ALA A 56 5.77 -9.75 0.61
C ALA A 56 4.86 -10.98 0.76
N ALA A 57 5.06 -11.74 1.84
CA ALA A 57 4.22 -12.89 2.16
C ALA A 57 2.77 -12.50 2.46
N TYR A 58 2.54 -11.35 3.10
CA TYR A 58 1.20 -10.80 3.30
C TYR A 58 0.53 -10.49 1.96
N LEU A 59 1.20 -9.75 1.08
CA LEU A 59 0.68 -9.36 -0.22
C LEU A 59 0.33 -10.56 -1.10
N ALA A 60 1.16 -11.61 -1.12
CA ALA A 60 0.84 -12.84 -1.86
C ALA A 60 -0.49 -13.45 -1.42
N ARG A 61 -0.72 -13.54 -0.10
CA ARG A 61 -1.99 -14.03 0.44
C ARG A 61 -3.16 -13.10 0.07
N ARG A 62 -2.95 -11.79 0.06
CA ARG A 62 -3.99 -10.83 -0.33
C ARG A 62 -4.34 -10.92 -1.80
N LEU A 63 -3.36 -11.12 -2.69
CA LEU A 63 -3.60 -11.35 -4.12
C LEU A 63 -4.35 -12.66 -4.35
N GLU A 64 -3.97 -13.73 -3.66
CA GLU A 64 -4.70 -15.02 -3.69
C GLU A 64 -6.15 -14.85 -3.23
N GLN A 65 -6.38 -14.17 -2.10
CA GLN A 65 -7.73 -13.88 -1.60
C GLN A 65 -8.55 -12.99 -2.54
N ALA A 66 -7.90 -12.15 -3.34
CA ALA A 66 -8.53 -11.35 -4.39
C ALA A 66 -8.83 -12.14 -5.67
N GLY A 67 -8.44 -13.42 -5.75
CA GLY A 67 -8.72 -14.32 -6.86
C GLY A 67 -7.63 -14.38 -7.94
N LEU A 68 -6.46 -13.81 -7.69
CA LEU A 68 -5.30 -13.99 -8.56
C LEU A 68 -4.65 -15.35 -8.30
N GLN A 69 -3.82 -15.78 -9.25
CA GLN A 69 -3.09 -17.04 -9.20
C GLN A 69 -1.59 -16.78 -9.21
N ALA A 70 -0.82 -17.66 -8.57
CA ALA A 70 0.63 -17.65 -8.71
C ALA A 70 1.02 -17.94 -10.16
N PRO A 71 1.99 -17.22 -10.74
CA PRO A 71 2.60 -17.65 -11.98
C PRO A 71 3.38 -18.97 -11.75
N PRO A 72 3.81 -19.68 -12.82
CA PRO A 72 4.58 -20.92 -12.69
C PRO A 72 5.86 -20.79 -11.85
N ALA A 73 6.46 -19.60 -11.82
CA ALA A 73 7.64 -19.29 -10.99
C ALA A 73 7.32 -19.07 -9.50
N GLY A 74 6.04 -19.13 -9.11
CA GLY A 74 5.56 -18.81 -7.76
C GLY A 74 5.28 -17.32 -7.57
N TRP A 75 4.70 -16.98 -6.42
CA TRP A 75 4.33 -15.59 -6.09
C TRP A 75 5.53 -14.64 -5.97
N MET A 76 6.71 -15.17 -5.64
CA MET A 76 7.89 -14.43 -5.26
C MET A 76 8.91 -14.44 -6.39
N GLN A 77 9.28 -13.26 -6.89
CA GLN A 77 10.37 -13.10 -7.85
C GLN A 77 11.49 -12.28 -7.22
N SER A 78 12.62 -12.92 -6.94
CA SER A 78 13.79 -12.23 -6.41
C SER A 78 14.51 -11.41 -7.49
N PHE A 79 15.15 -10.33 -7.07
CA PHE A 79 16.05 -9.54 -7.91
C PHE A 79 17.20 -8.97 -7.07
N GLN A 80 18.32 -8.66 -7.73
CA GLN A 80 19.45 -7.98 -7.09
C GLN A 80 19.33 -6.47 -7.30
N VAL A 81 19.42 -5.71 -6.22
CA VAL A 81 19.54 -4.25 -6.30
C VAL A 81 20.97 -3.93 -6.75
N ALA A 82 21.11 -3.22 -7.88
CA ALA A 82 22.42 -2.83 -8.38
C ALA A 82 23.14 -1.91 -7.37
N GLU A 83 24.43 -2.15 -7.14
CA GLU A 83 25.22 -1.38 -6.17
C GLU A 83 25.33 0.11 -6.54
N ASP A 84 25.35 0.39 -7.83
CA ASP A 84 25.46 1.72 -8.42
C ASP A 84 24.11 2.40 -8.68
N ALA A 85 22.99 1.76 -8.31
CA ALA A 85 21.68 2.37 -8.45
C ALA A 85 21.60 3.62 -7.55
N PRO A 86 21.30 4.82 -8.10
CA PRO A 86 21.43 6.08 -7.36
C PRO A 86 20.67 6.10 -6.03
N MET A 87 19.45 5.57 -5.97
CA MET A 87 18.66 5.51 -4.73
C MET A 87 19.12 4.40 -3.77
N ALA A 88 19.70 3.32 -4.30
CA ALA A 88 20.18 2.21 -3.49
C ALA A 88 21.42 2.58 -2.68
N SER A 89 22.34 3.35 -3.28
CA SER A 89 23.54 3.81 -2.58
C SER A 89 23.21 4.78 -1.44
N HIS A 90 22.21 5.64 -1.60
CA HIS A 90 21.78 6.58 -0.55
C HIS A 90 21.03 5.89 0.60
N ALA A 91 20.24 4.86 0.31
CA ALA A 91 19.51 4.08 1.31
C ALA A 91 20.35 2.93 1.91
N GLY A 92 21.57 2.69 1.41
CA GLY A 92 22.44 1.60 1.88
C GLY A 92 21.95 0.20 1.50
N VAL A 93 21.18 0.08 0.41
CA VAL A 93 20.59 -1.18 -0.07
C VAL A 93 21.22 -1.69 -1.38
N GLY A 94 22.34 -1.12 -1.80
CA GLY A 94 23.11 -1.65 -2.94
C GLY A 94 23.56 -3.10 -2.68
N GLY A 95 23.35 -4.00 -3.64
CA GLY A 95 23.75 -5.41 -3.54
C GLY A 95 22.79 -6.30 -2.75
N VAL A 96 21.75 -5.74 -2.10
CA VAL A 96 20.76 -6.56 -1.38
C VAL A 96 19.81 -7.25 -2.36
N THR A 97 19.26 -8.39 -1.94
CA THR A 97 18.20 -9.07 -2.67
C THR A 97 16.85 -8.45 -2.31
N GLY A 98 16.15 -7.95 -3.33
CA GLY A 98 14.76 -7.52 -3.24
C GLY A 98 13.80 -8.63 -3.69
N MET A 99 12.51 -8.42 -3.42
CA MET A 99 11.46 -9.36 -3.79
C MET A 99 10.30 -8.64 -4.46
N ASN A 100 9.93 -9.07 -5.66
CA ASN A 100 8.65 -8.71 -6.28
C ASN A 100 7.58 -9.72 -5.86
N VAL A 101 6.34 -9.26 -5.71
CA VAL A 101 5.17 -10.11 -5.49
C VAL A 101 4.28 -10.04 -6.73
N ILE A 102 4.07 -11.17 -7.39
CA ILE A 102 3.38 -11.24 -8.68
C ILE A 102 2.17 -12.16 -8.58
N GLY A 103 1.00 -11.63 -8.95
CA GLY A 103 -0.21 -12.40 -9.17
C GLY A 103 -0.71 -12.24 -10.60
N VAL A 104 -1.30 -13.30 -11.14
CA VAL A 104 -1.84 -13.32 -12.51
C VAL A 104 -3.36 -13.54 -12.45
N LEU A 105 -4.10 -12.75 -13.21
CA LEU A 105 -5.51 -12.98 -13.48
C LEU A 105 -5.68 -13.32 -14.98
N PRO A 106 -5.94 -14.59 -15.35
CA PRO A 106 -6.10 -14.97 -16.74
C PRO A 106 -7.27 -14.23 -17.41
N GLY A 107 -7.01 -13.65 -18.58
CA GLY A 107 -8.05 -13.07 -19.42
C GLY A 107 -9.09 -14.12 -19.82
N ARG A 108 -10.37 -13.72 -19.85
CA ARG A 108 -11.48 -14.60 -20.24
C ARG A 108 -11.82 -14.52 -21.73
N ASP A 109 -11.38 -13.45 -22.39
CA ASP A 109 -11.58 -13.25 -23.83
C ASP A 109 -10.59 -14.13 -24.60
N PRO A 110 -11.04 -15.09 -25.42
CA PRO A 110 -10.17 -16.00 -26.14
C PRO A 110 -9.28 -15.31 -27.18
N ASP A 111 -9.72 -14.17 -27.73
CA ASP A 111 -9.00 -13.44 -28.77
C ASP A 111 -7.92 -12.53 -28.17
N LEU A 112 -8.15 -12.02 -26.95
CA LEU A 112 -7.21 -11.14 -26.23
C LEU A 112 -6.36 -11.84 -25.18
N ARG A 113 -6.48 -13.17 -24.99
CA ARG A 113 -5.80 -13.90 -23.91
C ARG A 113 -4.27 -13.85 -23.95
N SER A 114 -3.67 -13.45 -25.08
CA SER A 114 -2.23 -13.24 -25.23
C SER A 114 -1.77 -11.82 -24.87
N GLU A 115 -2.70 -10.89 -24.67
CA GLU A 115 -2.40 -9.53 -24.25
C GLU A 115 -2.33 -9.45 -22.72
N THR A 116 -1.44 -8.60 -22.22
CA THR A 116 -1.20 -8.45 -20.77
C THR A 116 -1.27 -7.00 -20.37
N VAL A 117 -2.06 -6.71 -19.35
CA VAL A 117 -2.05 -5.42 -18.63
C VAL A 117 -1.30 -5.62 -17.33
N ILE A 118 -0.29 -4.78 -17.09
CA ILE A 118 0.47 -4.79 -15.84
C ILE A 118 0.02 -3.62 -14.98
N VAL A 119 -0.40 -3.92 -13.75
CA VAL A 119 -0.70 -2.93 -12.71
C VAL A 119 0.24 -3.21 -11.55
N GLY A 120 0.94 -2.19 -11.06
CA GLY A 120 1.96 -2.35 -10.03
C GLY A 120 1.98 -1.19 -9.04
N ALA A 121 2.59 -1.45 -7.88
CA ALA A 121 2.90 -0.49 -6.84
C ALA A 121 4.16 -0.97 -6.10
N HIS A 122 4.90 -0.04 -5.48
CA HIS A 122 5.96 -0.40 -4.54
C HIS A 122 5.37 -0.67 -3.16
N TYR A 123 5.99 -1.55 -2.37
CA TYR A 123 5.55 -1.88 -1.01
C TYR A 123 6.67 -1.78 0.03
N ASP A 124 7.92 -1.68 -0.43
CA ASP A 124 9.08 -1.34 0.37
C ASP A 124 9.02 0.11 0.86
N HIS A 125 9.78 0.37 1.91
CA HIS A 125 9.94 1.70 2.48
C HIS A 125 11.36 1.83 3.06
N LEU A 126 11.73 3.01 3.56
CA LEU A 126 13.08 3.36 4.03
C LEU A 126 13.57 2.61 5.29
N GLY A 127 12.75 1.81 5.96
CA GLY A 127 13.13 1.17 7.23
C GLY A 127 13.02 2.11 8.42
N LEU A 128 14.12 2.27 9.16
CA LEU A 128 14.19 3.23 10.26
C LEU A 128 14.52 4.63 9.73
N GLY A 129 13.98 5.67 10.36
CA GLY A 129 14.35 7.05 10.07
C GLY A 129 15.85 7.29 10.25
N GLY A 130 16.41 8.23 9.50
CA GLY A 130 17.84 8.47 9.41
C GLY A 130 18.30 8.63 7.96
N ALA A 131 19.28 7.84 7.52
CA ALA A 131 19.82 7.90 6.16
C ALA A 131 18.72 7.65 5.10
N GLY A 132 18.47 8.64 4.25
CA GLY A 132 17.42 8.60 3.22
C GLY A 132 16.05 9.15 3.65
N ALA A 133 15.80 9.38 4.94
CA ALA A 133 14.59 10.03 5.42
C ALA A 133 14.71 11.56 5.36
N LEU A 134 13.66 12.26 4.91
CA LEU A 134 13.61 13.74 4.91
C LEU A 134 13.26 14.32 6.30
N ASP A 135 13.22 13.48 7.34
CA ASP A 135 12.99 13.89 8.73
C ASP A 135 14.18 13.49 9.63
N PRO A 136 15.12 14.42 9.90
CA PRO A 136 16.30 14.13 10.70
C PRO A 136 16.00 13.89 12.19
N ASN A 137 14.84 14.35 12.69
CA ASN A 137 14.47 14.21 14.10
C ASN A 137 13.92 12.81 14.43
N ASN A 138 13.60 12.01 13.41
CA ASN A 138 13.02 10.68 13.56
C ASN A 138 14.04 9.55 13.41
N THR A 139 15.33 9.85 13.58
CA THR A 139 16.41 8.88 13.46
C THR A 139 16.23 7.73 14.45
N GLY A 140 16.21 6.48 13.95
CA GLY A 140 16.06 5.26 14.78
C GLY A 140 14.63 4.82 15.06
N TYR A 141 13.61 5.58 14.66
CA TYR A 141 12.20 5.18 14.74
C TYR A 141 11.74 4.55 13.43
N VAL A 142 10.66 3.78 13.47
CA VAL A 142 10.10 3.19 12.24
C VAL A 142 9.57 4.29 11.32
N HIS A 143 9.97 4.23 10.05
CA HIS A 143 9.44 5.10 9.00
C HIS A 143 8.42 4.32 8.18
N ASN A 144 7.14 4.54 8.46
CA ASN A 144 6.01 3.86 7.79
C ASN A 144 5.45 4.62 6.60
#